data_AF-A0A317MJ71-F1
#
_entry.id   AF-A0A317MJ71-F1
#
_cell.length_a   1.000
_cell.length_b   1.000
_cell.length_c   1.000
_cell.angle_alpha   90.00
_cell.angle_beta   90.00
_cell.angle_gamma   90.00
#
_symmetry.space_group_name_H-M   'P 1'
#
loop_
_entity.id
_entity.type
_entity.pdbx_description
1 polymer ?
#
loop_
_entity_poly.entity_id
_entity_poly.type
_entity_poly.pdbx_seq_one_letter_code
_entity_poly.pdbx_strand_id
1 'polypeptide(L)'
;MKHFYLLLSLTLLFAACSKDEFDRSKPQNGQEVELFVDHYIAGGDYRVFLSNDREERLYTWVENFDEREIGYIYLIKAKAVVPEQPLMDGPSYWFERIKTIRKDKYQGVDTFSLPLFGSWMPQPFFCMTKEADKFTYNFKYPLTPANDQVRADLEQAITKGQSLVRTGPFLLNIIVQHDPANYTKGYIVHRVAL
;
A
#
# COMPACT_ATOMS: atom_id res chain seq x y z
N MET A 1 22.51 -55.87 -4.01
CA MET A 1 22.99 -54.51 -4.36
C MET A 1 21.92 -53.61 -4.98
N LYS A 2 20.93 -54.12 -5.74
CA LYS A 2 19.84 -53.30 -6.33
C LYS A 2 18.94 -52.58 -5.30
N HIS A 3 18.73 -53.17 -4.12
CA HIS A 3 17.89 -52.57 -3.06
C HIS A 3 18.58 -51.44 -2.28
N PHE A 4 19.91 -51.32 -2.35
CA PHE A 4 20.66 -50.27 -1.64
C PHE A 4 20.52 -48.91 -2.34
N TYR A 5 20.49 -48.93 -3.68
CA TYR A 5 20.26 -47.72 -4.48
C TYR A 5 18.83 -47.15 -4.32
N LEU A 6 17.86 -48.00 -4.00
CA LEU A 6 16.47 -47.59 -3.80
C LEU A 6 16.26 -46.90 -2.43
N LEU A 7 17.01 -47.29 -1.40
CA LEU A 7 16.98 -46.64 -0.09
C LEU A 7 17.68 -45.27 -0.13
N LEU A 8 18.77 -45.16 -0.89
CA LEU A 8 19.54 -43.91 -1.01
C LEU A 8 18.78 -42.82 -1.78
N SER A 9 17.99 -43.19 -2.79
CA SER A 9 17.12 -42.25 -3.50
C SER A 9 15.93 -41.80 -2.64
N LEU A 10 15.41 -42.69 -1.77
CA LEU A 10 14.30 -42.34 -0.86
C LEU A 10 14.75 -41.36 0.24
N THR A 11 15.96 -41.50 0.79
CA THR A 11 16.48 -40.56 1.82
C THR A 11 16.83 -39.19 1.24
N LEU A 12 17.31 -39.12 -0.01
CA LEU A 12 17.57 -37.85 -0.71
C LEU A 12 16.29 -37.08 -1.06
N LEU A 13 15.14 -37.76 -1.20
CA LEU A 13 13.84 -37.12 -1.43
C LEU A 13 13.26 -36.46 -0.17
N PHE A 14 13.57 -36.97 1.03
CA PHE A 14 13.17 -36.35 2.31
C PHE A 14 14.17 -35.29 2.81
N ALA A 15 15.40 -35.27 2.27
CA ALA A 15 16.37 -34.21 2.48
C ALA A 15 16.13 -32.98 1.58
N ALA A 16 15.09 -33.02 0.72
CA ALA A 16 14.60 -31.85 0.01
C ALA A 16 13.96 -30.90 1.04
N CYS A 17 14.82 -30.03 1.59
CA CYS A 17 14.56 -28.94 2.51
C CYS A 17 13.08 -28.56 2.63
N SER A 18 12.46 -28.88 3.76
CA SER A 18 11.38 -28.04 4.26
C SER A 18 11.96 -26.65 4.38
N LYS A 19 11.60 -25.74 3.47
CA LYS A 19 11.84 -24.32 3.71
C LYS A 19 11.08 -24.00 5.00
N ASP A 20 11.81 -23.63 6.05
CA ASP A 20 11.19 -23.21 7.31
C ASP A 20 10.16 -22.13 6.99
N GLU A 21 8.93 -22.38 7.43
CA GLU A 21 7.85 -21.41 7.29
C GLU A 21 8.20 -20.16 8.08
N PHE A 22 7.80 -18.99 7.57
CA PHE A 22 8.08 -17.75 8.27
C PHE A 22 7.19 -17.61 9.50
N ASP A 23 7.82 -17.55 10.67
CA ASP A 23 7.14 -17.25 11.93
C ASP A 23 7.41 -15.78 12.31
N ARG A 24 6.38 -14.95 12.21
CA ARG A 24 6.45 -13.52 12.58
C ARG A 24 6.79 -13.26 14.06
N SER A 25 6.55 -14.24 14.94
CA SER A 25 6.91 -14.13 16.37
C SER A 25 8.39 -14.41 16.61
N LYS A 26 9.06 -15.08 15.66
CA LYS A 26 10.47 -15.46 15.70
C LYS A 26 11.12 -15.31 14.31
N PRO A 27 11.12 -14.09 13.73
CA PRO A 27 11.65 -13.88 12.41
C PRO A 27 13.15 -14.21 12.41
N GLN A 28 13.62 -14.90 11.36
CA GLN A 28 15.04 -15.16 11.17
C GLN A 28 15.63 -14.15 10.19
N ASN A 29 16.75 -13.53 10.57
CA ASN A 29 17.44 -12.59 9.69
C ASN A 29 17.89 -13.29 8.39
N GLY A 30 17.62 -12.67 7.25
CA GLY A 30 17.94 -13.21 5.92
C GLY A 30 16.96 -14.27 5.40
N GLN A 31 15.95 -14.68 6.18
CA GLN A 31 14.96 -15.67 5.72
C GLN A 31 14.18 -15.14 4.52
N GLU A 32 14.18 -15.91 3.44
CA GLU A 32 13.48 -15.54 2.22
C GLU A 32 12.00 -15.95 2.24
N VAL A 33 11.12 -14.99 2.03
CA VAL A 33 9.66 -15.17 2.08
C VAL A 33 8.99 -14.66 0.82
N GLU A 34 7.81 -15.19 0.53
CA GLU A 34 6.92 -14.62 -0.48
C GLU A 34 5.84 -13.81 0.22
N LEU A 35 5.75 -12.53 -0.14
CA LEU A 35 4.81 -11.58 0.45
C LEU A 35 3.75 -11.22 -0.55
N PHE A 36 2.51 -11.18 -0.07
CA PHE A 36 1.43 -10.48 -0.76
C PHE A 36 1.42 -9.03 -0.26
N VAL A 37 1.64 -8.09 -1.16
CA VAL A 37 1.59 -6.66 -0.87
C VAL A 37 0.35 -6.11 -1.54
N ASP A 38 -0.64 -5.75 -0.72
CA ASP A 38 -1.94 -5.31 -1.20
C ASP A 38 -1.89 -3.84 -1.69
N HIS A 39 -2.95 -3.45 -2.39
CA HIS A 39 -3.14 -2.09 -2.87
C HIS A 39 -3.18 -1.15 -1.67
N TYR A 40 -2.25 -0.21 -1.61
CA TYR A 40 -2.27 0.80 -0.56
C TYR A 40 -3.19 1.93 -0.97
N ILE A 41 -3.93 2.42 0.02
CA ILE A 41 -4.90 3.51 -0.14
C ILE A 41 -4.28 4.88 0.21
N ALA A 42 -3.16 4.90 0.92
CA ALA A 42 -2.40 6.09 1.32
C ALA A 42 -0.92 5.75 1.59
N GLY A 43 -0.01 6.73 1.46
CA GLY A 43 1.45 6.53 1.43
C GLY A 43 2.10 5.89 2.67
N GLY A 44 1.40 5.78 3.80
CA GLY A 44 1.86 5.08 5.00
C GLY A 44 1.29 3.65 5.18
N ASP A 45 0.36 3.23 4.32
CA ASP A 45 -0.33 1.96 4.47
C ASP A 45 0.39 0.83 3.73
N TYR A 46 1.39 0.23 4.36
CA TYR A 46 2.22 -0.77 3.67
C TYR A 46 1.48 -2.06 3.28
N ARG A 47 0.36 -2.42 3.93
CA ARG A 47 -0.47 -3.62 3.68
C ARG A 47 0.32 -4.86 3.22
N VAL A 48 1.21 -5.32 4.09
CA VAL A 48 2.09 -6.46 3.83
C VAL A 48 1.56 -7.68 4.55
N PHE A 49 1.44 -8.78 3.81
CA PHE A 49 0.94 -10.06 4.27
C PHE A 49 1.86 -11.18 3.79
N LEU A 50 1.79 -12.34 4.42
CA LEU A 50 2.40 -13.52 3.84
C LEU A 50 1.61 -13.95 2.61
N SER A 51 2.28 -14.54 1.63
CA SER A 51 1.60 -15.00 0.41
C SER A 51 0.59 -16.12 0.68
N ASN A 52 0.87 -16.96 1.69
CA ASN A 52 0.06 -18.09 2.14
C ASN A 52 -0.95 -17.74 3.25
N ASP A 53 -0.84 -16.56 3.87
CA ASP A 53 -1.80 -16.01 4.82
C ASP A 53 -2.00 -14.51 4.57
N ARG A 54 -3.15 -14.18 3.97
CA ARG A 54 -3.52 -12.82 3.56
C ARG A 54 -4.53 -12.16 4.49
N GLU A 55 -4.99 -12.88 5.51
CA GLU A 55 -5.94 -12.34 6.48
C GLU A 55 -5.20 -11.55 7.56
N GLU A 56 -3.95 -11.94 7.84
CA GLU A 56 -3.18 -11.36 8.91
C GLU A 56 -2.04 -10.44 8.42
N ARG A 57 -2.19 -9.14 8.70
CA ARG A 57 -1.19 -8.13 8.35
C ARG A 57 0.07 -8.29 9.20
N LEU A 58 1.24 -8.13 8.59
CA LEU A 58 2.55 -8.23 9.25
C LEU A 58 3.03 -6.94 9.95
N TYR A 59 2.21 -5.87 9.93
CA TYR A 59 2.48 -4.56 10.56
C TYR A 59 3.92 -4.04 10.43
N THR A 60 4.52 -4.28 9.26
CA THR A 60 5.88 -3.84 8.91
C THR A 60 5.89 -3.28 7.48
N TRP A 61 7.05 -2.85 6.99
CA TRP A 61 7.24 -2.33 5.64
C TRP A 61 8.11 -3.23 4.77
N VAL A 62 8.18 -2.88 3.49
CA VAL A 62 9.11 -3.45 2.52
C VAL A 62 10.01 -2.32 2.02
N GLU A 63 11.33 -2.46 2.23
CA GLU A 63 12.35 -1.58 1.67
C GLU A 63 12.71 -1.96 0.23
N ASN A 64 13.33 -1.02 -0.48
CA ASN A 64 13.79 -1.18 -1.87
C ASN A 64 12.68 -1.62 -2.83
N PHE A 65 11.46 -1.09 -2.62
CA PHE A 65 10.28 -1.38 -3.41
C PHE A 65 9.81 -0.16 -4.22
N ASP A 66 10.73 0.45 -4.97
CA ASP A 66 10.49 1.71 -5.71
C ASP A 66 9.47 1.58 -6.85
N GLU A 67 9.22 0.35 -7.32
CA GLU A 67 8.23 0.05 -8.37
C GLU A 67 6.79 -0.11 -7.84
N ARG A 68 6.57 0.12 -6.54
CA ARG A 68 5.24 0.05 -5.93
C ARG A 68 4.39 1.23 -6.39
N GLU A 69 3.21 0.92 -6.93
CA GLU A 69 2.25 1.88 -7.45
C GLU A 69 0.92 1.77 -6.69
N ILE A 70 0.28 2.92 -6.44
CA ILE A 70 -1.05 2.99 -5.82
C ILE A 70 -2.04 2.18 -6.68
N GLY A 71 -2.90 1.38 -6.07
CA GLY A 71 -3.89 0.58 -6.81
C GLY A 71 -3.34 -0.70 -7.44
N TYR A 72 -2.08 -1.07 -7.22
CA TYR A 72 -1.59 -2.37 -7.64
C TYR A 72 -1.44 -3.31 -6.44
N ILE A 73 -1.71 -4.59 -6.70
CA ILE A 73 -1.36 -5.69 -5.80
C ILE A 73 -0.12 -6.38 -6.34
N TYR A 74 0.71 -6.88 -5.44
CA TYR A 74 1.97 -7.51 -5.79
C TYR A 74 2.15 -8.83 -5.05
N LEU A 75 2.74 -9.80 -5.74
CA LEU A 75 3.40 -10.94 -5.11
C LEU A 75 4.90 -10.71 -5.28
N ILE A 76 5.63 -10.62 -4.18
CA ILE A 76 7.07 -10.37 -4.20
C ILE A 76 7.84 -11.44 -3.46
N LYS A 77 9.09 -11.65 -3.86
CA LYS A 77 10.09 -12.35 -3.06
C LYS A 77 10.87 -11.31 -2.27
N ALA A 78 11.00 -11.51 -0.97
CA ALA A 78 11.72 -10.62 -0.08
C ALA A 78 12.56 -11.41 0.93
N LYS A 79 13.53 -10.75 1.57
CA LYS A 79 14.26 -11.30 2.72
C LYS A 79 13.85 -10.53 3.98
N ALA A 80 13.66 -11.25 5.08
CA ALA A 80 13.46 -10.64 6.39
C ALA A 80 14.77 -10.00 6.88
N VAL A 81 14.67 -8.81 7.45
CA VAL A 81 15.77 -8.11 8.11
C VAL A 81 15.40 -7.96 9.58
N VAL A 82 16.21 -8.56 10.43
CA VAL A 82 16.07 -8.50 11.89
C VAL A 82 17.34 -7.83 12.42
N PRO A 83 17.29 -6.53 12.75
CA PRO A 83 18.47 -5.82 13.20
C PRO A 83 18.88 -6.30 14.60
N GLU A 84 20.18 -6.25 14.91
CA GLU A 84 20.67 -6.51 16.27
C GLU A 84 20.12 -5.48 17.28
N GLN A 85 19.92 -4.24 16.81
CA GLN A 85 19.32 -3.15 17.56
C GLN A 85 18.13 -2.59 16.78
N PRO A 86 16.87 -2.84 17.20
CA PRO A 86 15.71 -2.31 16.52
C PRO A 86 15.64 -0.79 16.64
N LEU A 87 14.99 -0.16 15.66
CA LEU A 87 14.68 1.27 15.72
C LEU A 87 13.73 1.53 16.90
N MET A 88 13.97 2.60 17.65
CA MET A 88 13.22 2.92 18.88
C MET A 88 11.69 2.93 18.67
N ASP A 89 11.23 3.43 17.52
CA ASP A 89 9.82 3.51 17.14
C ASP A 89 9.49 2.64 15.90
N GLY A 90 10.33 1.63 15.62
CA GLY A 90 10.16 0.73 14.49
C GLY A 90 9.69 -0.68 14.87
N PRO A 91 9.20 -1.48 13.90
CA PRO A 91 8.98 -2.90 14.07
C PRO A 91 10.29 -3.61 14.37
N SER A 92 10.18 -4.76 15.03
CA SER A 92 11.33 -5.63 15.34
C SER A 92 11.98 -6.24 14.11
N TYR A 93 11.32 -6.20 12.95
CA TYR A 93 11.83 -6.64 11.67
C TYR A 93 11.14 -5.91 10.51
N TRP A 94 11.77 -5.91 9.35
CA TRP A 94 11.16 -5.50 8.07
C TRP A 94 11.57 -6.44 6.95
N PHE A 95 11.12 -6.15 5.74
CA PHE A 95 11.50 -6.92 4.57
C PHE A 95 12.28 -6.07 3.58
N GLU A 96 13.29 -6.64 2.95
CA GLU A 96 13.92 -6.04 1.76
C GLU A 96 13.46 -6.81 0.52
N ARG A 97 12.91 -6.09 -0.46
CA ARG A 97 12.48 -6.68 -1.72
C ARG A 97 13.69 -7.25 -2.47
N ILE A 98 13.58 -8.52 -2.88
CA ILE A 98 14.54 -9.15 -3.81
C ILE A 98 14.05 -8.97 -5.24
N LYS A 99 12.80 -9.36 -5.52
CA LYS A 99 12.17 -9.22 -6.84
C LYS A 99 10.65 -9.25 -6.75
N THR A 100 10.00 -8.65 -7.75
CA THR A 100 8.57 -8.85 -7.99
C THR A 100 8.34 -10.13 -8.78
N ILE A 101 7.45 -10.99 -8.28
CA ILE A 101 7.02 -12.23 -8.94
C ILE A 101 5.82 -11.93 -9.83
N ARG A 102 4.85 -11.17 -9.31
CA ARG A 102 3.63 -10.78 -10.01
C ARG A 102 3.18 -9.39 -9.60
N LYS A 103 2.59 -8.67 -10.55
CA LYS A 103 1.97 -7.36 -10.36
C LYS A 103 0.63 -7.36 -11.09
N ASP A 104 -0.45 -7.15 -10.35
CA ASP A 104 -1.80 -7.12 -10.90
C ASP A 104 -2.47 -5.79 -10.54
N LYS A 105 -3.32 -5.28 -11.44
CA LYS A 105 -4.18 -4.13 -11.14
C LYS A 105 -5.24 -4.57 -10.13
N TYR A 106 -5.44 -3.81 -9.06
CA TYR A 106 -6.53 -4.06 -8.14
C TYR A 106 -7.88 -3.87 -8.84
N GLN A 107 -8.68 -4.93 -8.92
CA GLN A 107 -10.00 -4.89 -9.58
C GLN A 107 -11.14 -4.56 -8.61
N GLY A 108 -10.84 -4.34 -7.33
CA GLY A 108 -11.88 -4.01 -6.36
C GLY A 108 -12.51 -2.65 -6.66
N VAL A 109 -13.78 -2.53 -6.26
CA VAL A 109 -14.57 -1.29 -6.35
C VAL A 109 -14.62 -0.55 -5.01
N ASP A 110 -13.76 -0.97 -4.08
CA ASP A 110 -13.74 -0.39 -2.74
C ASP A 110 -13.34 1.07 -2.79
N THR A 111 -14.04 1.85 -1.98
CA THR A 111 -13.72 3.25 -1.80
C THR A 111 -12.72 3.43 -0.66
N PHE A 112 -11.88 4.44 -0.76
CA PHE A 112 -10.94 4.83 0.28
C PHE A 112 -10.92 6.32 0.51
N SER A 113 -10.40 6.73 1.66
CA SER A 113 -10.36 8.14 2.08
C SER A 113 -9.04 8.79 1.66
N LEU A 114 -9.10 9.93 0.99
CA LEU A 114 -7.95 10.82 0.77
C LEU A 114 -8.11 12.09 1.62
N PRO A 115 -7.10 12.46 2.41
CA PRO A 115 -7.14 13.68 3.20
C PRO A 115 -6.97 14.91 2.32
N LEU A 116 -7.81 15.92 2.49
CA LEU A 116 -7.70 17.18 1.77
C LEU A 116 -6.70 18.15 2.41
N PHE A 117 -6.13 17.81 3.56
CA PHE A 117 -5.04 18.56 4.17
C PHE A 117 -3.79 17.70 4.26
N GLY A 118 -2.68 18.28 3.83
CA GLY A 118 -1.35 17.70 3.95
C GLY A 118 -0.42 18.65 4.72
N SER A 119 0.74 18.14 5.07
CA SER A 119 1.83 18.94 5.65
C SER A 119 3.08 18.73 4.81
N TRP A 120 3.62 19.81 4.27
CA TRP A 120 4.98 19.83 3.74
C TRP A 120 5.74 20.85 4.59
N MET A 121 6.65 20.35 5.43
CA MET A 121 7.41 21.14 6.42
C MET A 121 7.72 22.58 5.93
N PRO A 122 7.39 23.64 6.68
CA PRO A 122 6.56 23.72 7.89
C PRO A 122 5.11 24.17 7.62
N GLN A 123 4.62 24.11 6.38
CA GLN A 123 3.33 24.70 6.00
C GLN A 123 2.28 23.61 5.75
N PRO A 124 1.12 23.64 6.44
CA PRO A 124 -0.01 22.86 5.99
C PRO A 124 -0.42 23.35 4.60
N PHE A 125 -0.94 22.45 3.78
CA PHE A 125 -1.49 22.80 2.47
C PHE A 125 -2.79 22.04 2.24
N PHE A 126 -3.63 22.63 1.40
CA PHE A 126 -4.85 22.00 0.94
C PHE A 126 -4.52 21.19 -0.33
N CYS A 127 -4.74 19.89 -0.28
CA CYS A 127 -4.34 18.93 -1.31
C CYS A 127 -5.16 19.05 -2.60
N MET A 128 -6.29 19.75 -2.59
CA MET A 128 -7.16 19.88 -3.76
C MET A 128 -7.04 21.26 -4.41
N THR A 129 -6.93 21.27 -5.73
CA THR A 129 -6.98 22.49 -6.54
C THR A 129 -8.07 22.37 -7.61
N LYS A 130 -8.47 23.53 -8.14
CA LYS A 130 -9.35 23.62 -9.31
C LYS A 130 -8.75 24.58 -10.33
N GLU A 131 -8.65 24.11 -11.56
CA GLU A 131 -8.28 24.90 -12.73
C GLU A 131 -9.39 24.79 -13.76
N ALA A 132 -10.01 25.93 -14.09
CA ALA A 132 -11.26 25.96 -14.86
C ALA A 132 -12.29 24.98 -14.26
N ASP A 133 -12.71 23.95 -14.99
CA ASP A 133 -13.71 22.96 -14.54
C ASP A 133 -13.09 21.63 -14.07
N LYS A 134 -11.77 21.60 -13.83
CA LYS A 134 -11.04 20.38 -13.45
C LYS A 134 -10.55 20.45 -12.02
N PHE A 135 -10.93 19.46 -11.23
CA PHE A 135 -10.40 19.23 -9.89
C PHE A 135 -9.16 18.35 -9.95
N THR A 136 -8.14 18.66 -9.17
CA THR A 136 -6.96 17.78 -9.00
C THR A 136 -6.57 17.62 -7.54
N TYR A 137 -6.02 16.46 -7.22
CA TYR A 137 -5.41 16.12 -5.94
C TYR A 137 -3.88 16.15 -6.06
N ASN A 138 -3.22 16.83 -5.12
CA ASN A 138 -1.79 17.10 -5.09
C ASN A 138 -1.22 17.60 -6.42
N PHE A 139 -1.95 18.49 -7.10
CA PHE A 139 -1.59 19.08 -8.40
C PHE A 139 -1.38 18.07 -9.54
N LYS A 140 -1.71 16.79 -9.35
CA LYS A 140 -1.32 15.71 -10.27
C LYS A 140 -2.46 14.80 -10.64
N TYR A 141 -3.28 14.39 -9.68
CA TYR A 141 -4.25 13.33 -9.87
C TYR A 141 -5.64 13.93 -10.12
N PRO A 142 -6.25 13.81 -11.31
CA PRO A 142 -7.58 14.34 -11.57
C PRO A 142 -8.62 13.70 -10.65
N LEU A 143 -9.56 14.53 -10.20
CA LEU A 143 -10.71 14.12 -9.40
C LEU A 143 -11.97 14.27 -10.27
N THR A 144 -12.56 13.15 -10.66
CA THR A 144 -13.81 13.11 -11.42
C THR A 144 -14.99 12.96 -10.46
N PRO A 145 -15.90 13.93 -10.35
CA PRO A 145 -17.08 13.77 -9.51
C PRO A 145 -17.97 12.63 -10.03
N ALA A 146 -18.46 11.77 -9.14
CA ALA A 146 -19.39 10.69 -9.52
C ALA A 146 -20.77 11.21 -9.97
N ASN A 147 -21.17 12.41 -9.54
CA ASN A 147 -22.40 13.07 -9.91
C ASN A 147 -22.34 14.59 -9.62
N ASP A 148 -23.39 15.33 -10.00
CA ASP A 148 -23.47 16.79 -9.83
C ASP A 148 -23.51 17.23 -8.37
N GLN A 149 -24.08 16.42 -7.46
CA GLN A 149 -24.05 16.72 -6.03
C GLN A 149 -22.61 16.67 -5.50
N VAL A 150 -21.84 15.63 -5.83
CA VAL A 150 -20.43 15.52 -5.44
C VAL A 150 -19.61 16.65 -6.04
N ARG A 151 -19.92 17.08 -7.27
CA ARG A 151 -19.29 18.26 -7.87
C ARG A 151 -19.54 19.50 -7.02
N ALA A 152 -20.79 19.77 -6.62
CA ALA A 152 -21.13 20.90 -5.77
C ALA A 152 -20.42 20.81 -4.39
N ASP A 153 -20.32 19.62 -3.81
CA ASP A 153 -19.62 19.41 -2.55
C ASP A 153 -18.11 19.68 -2.68
N LEU A 154 -17.49 19.31 -3.81
CA LEU A 154 -16.08 19.58 -4.10
C LEU A 154 -15.81 21.09 -4.27
N GLU A 155 -16.71 21.82 -4.95
CA GLU A 155 -16.65 23.29 -5.02
C GLU A 155 -16.66 23.90 -3.61
N GLN A 156 -17.60 23.45 -2.77
CA GLN A 156 -17.72 23.93 -1.40
C GLN A 156 -16.46 23.62 -0.58
N ALA A 157 -15.90 22.43 -0.74
CA ALA A 157 -14.67 22.03 -0.07
C ALA A 157 -13.47 22.90 -0.50
N ILE A 158 -13.35 23.29 -1.77
CA ILE A 158 -12.31 24.23 -2.21
C ILE A 158 -12.48 25.60 -1.54
N THR A 159 -13.69 26.16 -1.60
CA THR A 159 -13.96 27.48 -1.02
C THR A 159 -13.66 27.52 0.48
N LYS A 160 -14.05 26.48 1.22
CA LYS A 160 -13.80 26.40 2.66
C LYS A 160 -12.35 26.02 2.98
N GLY A 161 -11.83 25.01 2.31
CA GLY A 161 -10.55 24.36 2.60
C GLY A 161 -9.36 25.31 2.59
N GLN A 162 -9.29 26.20 1.59
CA GLN A 162 -8.20 27.18 1.49
C GLN A 162 -8.14 28.12 2.70
N SER A 163 -9.29 28.53 3.24
CA SER A 163 -9.34 29.39 4.43
C SER A 163 -8.96 28.66 5.72
N LEU A 164 -9.18 27.34 5.76
CA LEU A 164 -8.93 26.49 6.92
C LEU A 164 -7.47 26.09 7.09
N VAL A 165 -6.65 26.15 6.03
CA VAL A 165 -5.21 25.83 6.07
C VAL A 165 -4.48 26.52 7.24
N ARG A 166 -4.93 27.72 7.63
CA ARG A 166 -4.28 28.54 8.68
C ARG A 166 -5.02 28.58 10.02
N THR A 167 -6.25 28.08 10.10
CA THR A 167 -7.19 28.50 11.17
C THR A 167 -7.96 27.39 11.87
N GLY A 168 -8.04 26.16 11.36
CA GLY A 168 -9.02 25.22 11.91
C GLY A 168 -8.81 23.75 11.55
N PRO A 169 -9.64 22.85 12.11
CA PRO A 169 -9.35 21.43 12.17
C PRO A 169 -9.26 20.78 10.78
N PHE A 170 -8.21 19.98 10.59
CA PHE A 170 -7.87 19.29 9.34
C PHE A 170 -8.66 17.99 9.14
N LEU A 171 -9.99 18.05 9.11
CA LEU A 171 -10.84 16.86 9.06
C LEU A 171 -11.52 16.60 7.71
N LEU A 172 -11.28 17.47 6.72
CA LEU A 172 -11.87 17.31 5.39
C LEU A 172 -11.22 16.14 4.65
N ASN A 173 -12.05 15.19 4.26
CA ASN A 173 -11.64 14.00 3.50
C ASN A 173 -12.54 13.83 2.26
N ILE A 174 -11.99 13.27 1.19
CA ILE A 174 -12.79 12.79 0.06
C ILE A 174 -12.76 11.26 0.04
N ILE A 175 -13.92 10.67 -0.25
CA ILE A 175 -14.05 9.23 -0.45
C ILE A 175 -14.01 8.97 -1.94
N VAL A 176 -13.05 8.16 -2.36
CA VAL A 176 -12.70 7.97 -3.76
C VAL A 176 -12.57 6.50 -4.13
N GLN A 177 -12.69 6.23 -5.42
CA GLN A 177 -12.28 4.98 -6.05
C GLN A 177 -11.23 5.32 -7.12
N HIS A 178 -10.35 4.37 -7.45
CA HIS A 178 -9.51 4.51 -8.64
C HIS A 178 -10.37 4.67 -9.90
N ASP A 179 -10.03 5.64 -10.75
CA ASP A 179 -10.68 5.80 -12.06
C ASP A 179 -10.28 4.62 -12.97
N PRO A 180 -11.21 3.74 -13.40
CA PRO A 180 -10.89 2.61 -14.29
C PRO A 180 -10.32 3.05 -15.65
N ALA A 181 -10.73 4.22 -16.14
CA ALA A 181 -10.25 4.78 -17.41
C ALA A 181 -8.87 5.44 -17.28
N ASN A 182 -8.53 5.91 -16.07
CA ASN A 182 -7.26 6.58 -15.76
C ASN A 182 -6.58 5.93 -14.53
N TYR A 183 -6.46 4.61 -14.56
CA TYR A 183 -5.95 3.82 -13.45
C TYR A 183 -4.57 4.34 -13.01
N THR A 184 -4.39 4.54 -11.70
CA THR A 184 -3.24 5.19 -11.02
C THR A 184 -2.95 6.66 -11.36
N LYS A 185 -3.74 7.26 -12.25
CA LYS A 185 -3.58 8.64 -12.69
C LYS A 185 -4.68 9.55 -12.19
N GLY A 186 -5.86 9.04 -11.85
CA GLY A 186 -6.97 9.82 -11.32
C GLY A 186 -7.92 9.00 -10.44
N TYR A 187 -8.89 9.70 -9.86
CA TYR A 187 -9.85 9.14 -8.92
C TYR A 187 -11.27 9.57 -9.27
N ILE A 188 -12.24 8.68 -9.05
CA ILE A 188 -13.66 9.02 -9.02
C ILE A 188 -14.03 9.37 -7.59
N VAL A 189 -14.58 10.56 -7.37
CA VAL A 189 -15.02 11.03 -6.05
C VAL A 189 -16.47 10.65 -5.84
N HIS A 190 -16.75 9.93 -4.76
CA HIS A 190 -18.10 9.50 -4.40
C HIS A 190 -18.73 10.34 -3.30
N ARG A 191 -17.91 10.93 -2.41
CA ARG A 191 -18.39 11.74 -1.29
C ARG A 191 -17.32 12.70 -0.82
N VAL A 192 -17.74 13.88 -0.36
CA VAL A 192 -16.91 14.78 0.43
C VAL A 192 -17.38 14.69 1.89
N ALA A 193 -16.48 14.36 2.80
CA ALA A 193 -16.73 14.42 4.23
C ALA A 193 -16.31 15.82 4.72
N LEU A 194 -17.31 16.72 4.79
CA LEU A 194 -17.17 18.10 5.26
C LEU A 194 -17.20 18.22 6.78
#